data_AF-A0A7S3PV18-F1
#
_entry.id   AF-A0A7S3PV18-F1
#
_cell.length_a   1.000
_cell.length_b   1.000
_cell.length_c   1.000
_cell.angle_alpha   90.00
_cell.angle_beta   90.00
_cell.angle_gamma   90.00
#
_symmetry.space_group_name_H-M   'P 1'
#
loop_
_entity.id
_entity.type
_entity.pdbx_description
1 polymer ?
#
loop_
_entity_poly.entity_id
_entity_poly.type
_entity_poly.pdbx_seq_one_letter_code
_entity_poly.pdbx_strand_id
1 'polypeptide(L)'
;DNSFDVYSNCLTPRQERDQISDELALSREKWPKKTMKKIGRVISRSTKRQKKPGNLILIRSGESEFAANFTFAGWADPTLTNEGILQMEHAGRLLLVSGFEP
;
A
#
# COMPACT_ATOMS: atom_id res chain seq x y z
N ASP A 1 -23.56 3.49 13.16
CA ASP A 1 -22.82 4.30 12.17
C ASP A 1 -21.39 3.78 12.01
N ASN A 2 -21.20 2.70 11.26
CA ASN A 2 -19.88 2.10 10.98
C ASN A 2 -19.37 2.52 9.60
N SER A 3 -19.38 3.84 9.32
CA SER A 3 -18.98 4.37 8.00
C SER A 3 -17.47 4.50 7.85
N PHE A 4 -16.69 4.45 8.94
CA PHE A 4 -15.24 4.67 8.90
C PHE A 4 -14.45 3.40 8.59
N ASP A 5 -14.90 2.25 9.07
CA ASP A 5 -14.22 0.95 8.85
C ASP A 5 -14.28 0.49 7.39
N VAL A 6 -15.29 0.94 6.63
CA VAL A 6 -15.42 0.63 5.19
C VAL A 6 -14.36 1.37 4.36
N TYR A 7 -13.87 2.52 4.83
CA TYR A 7 -12.87 3.31 4.11
C TYR A 7 -11.44 2.77 4.27
N SER A 8 -11.20 1.91 5.26
CA SER A 8 -9.84 1.52 5.67
C SER A 8 -9.35 0.18 5.10
N ASN A 9 -10.20 -0.58 4.41
CA ASN A 9 -9.80 -1.82 3.75
C ASN A 9 -9.37 -1.55 2.30
N CYS A 10 -8.33 -0.73 2.13
CA CYS A 10 -7.58 -0.71 0.88
C CYS A 10 -7.06 -2.14 0.64
N LEU A 11 -7.25 -2.65 -0.57
CA LEU A 11 -6.68 -3.92 -0.98
C LEU A 11 -5.16 -3.86 -0.76
N THR A 12 -4.58 -4.93 -0.23
CA THR A 12 -3.12 -5.02 -0.19
C THR A 12 -2.58 -4.94 -1.62
N PRO A 13 -1.35 -4.44 -1.86
CA PRO A 13 -0.77 -4.35 -3.20
C PRO A 13 -0.75 -5.67 -3.99
N ARG A 14 -0.84 -6.80 -3.27
CA ARG A 14 -1.01 -8.13 -3.87
C ARG A 14 -2.44 -8.37 -4.34
N GLN A 15 -3.43 -8.04 -3.51
CA GLN A 15 -4.85 -8.14 -3.87
C GLN A 15 -5.23 -7.19 -5.00
N GLU A 16 -4.69 -5.96 -5.03
CA GLU A 16 -4.87 -5.04 -6.17
C GLU A 16 -4.26 -5.62 -7.45
N ARG A 17 -3.04 -6.15 -7.37
CA ARG A 17 -2.38 -6.78 -8.52
C ARG A 17 -3.16 -7.98 -9.03
N ASP A 18 -3.66 -8.82 -8.12
CA ASP A 18 -4.42 -10.01 -8.47
C ASP A 18 -5.75 -9.60 -9.14
N GLN A 19 -6.45 -8.58 -8.62
CA GLN A 19 -7.63 -8.02 -9.28
C GLN A 19 -7.33 -7.40 -10.65
N ILE A 20 -6.27 -6.60 -10.78
CA ILE A 20 -5.85 -6.04 -12.08
C ILE A 20 -5.50 -7.17 -13.06
N SER A 21 -4.86 -8.25 -12.59
CA SER A 21 -4.56 -9.42 -13.41
C SER A 21 -5.81 -10.13 -13.86
N ASP A 22 -6.81 -10.28 -12.98
CA ASP A 22 -8.09 -10.90 -13.30
C ASP A 22 -8.91 -10.03 -14.27
N GLU A 23 -8.92 -8.71 -14.08
CA GLU A 23 -9.51 -7.73 -15.00
C GLU A 23 -8.83 -7.77 -16.38
N LEU A 24 -7.50 -7.82 -16.42
CA LEU A 24 -6.74 -7.96 -17.66
C LEU A 24 -6.95 -9.33 -18.32
N ALA A 25 -7.13 -10.39 -17.55
CA ALA A 25 -7.43 -11.73 -18.06
C ALA A 25 -8.84 -11.81 -18.65
N LEU A 26 -9.80 -11.08 -18.09
CA LEU A 26 -11.15 -10.92 -18.62
C LEU A 26 -11.18 -10.02 -19.87
N SER A 27 -10.35 -8.98 -19.90
CA SER A 27 -10.26 -8.03 -21.02
C SER A 27 -9.48 -8.56 -22.24
N ARG A 28 -8.61 -9.56 -22.05
CA ARG A 28 -7.87 -10.20 -23.16
C ARG A 28 -8.75 -11.17 -23.93
N GLU A 29 -9.36 -10.67 -25.00
CA GLU A 29 -9.97 -11.48 -26.05
C GLU A 29 -8.99 -12.57 -26.56
N LYS A 30 -9.56 -13.76 -26.80
CA LYS A 30 -8.88 -15.02 -27.12
C LYS A 30 -8.08 -14.92 -28.43
N TRP A 31 -6.78 -14.67 -28.34
CA TRP A 31 -5.88 -14.92 -29.47
C TRP A 31 -5.74 -16.44 -29.74
N PRO A 32 -5.87 -16.89 -31.01
CA PRO A 32 -5.87 -18.30 -31.34
C PRO A 32 -4.49 -18.94 -31.11
N LYS A 33 -4.48 -20.07 -30.39
CA LYS A 33 -3.31 -20.81 -29.86
C LYS A 33 -2.37 -21.46 -30.92
N LYS A 34 -2.34 -21.00 -32.16
CA LYS A 34 -1.59 -21.67 -33.26
C LYS A 34 -0.24 -21.06 -33.61
N THR A 35 0.18 -19.95 -33.01
CA THR A 35 1.43 -19.24 -33.39
C THR A 35 2.49 -19.11 -32.27
N MET A 36 2.47 -19.97 -31.24
CA MET A 36 3.52 -20.01 -30.23
C MET A 36 4.17 -21.40 -30.09
N LYS A 37 4.82 -21.87 -31.16
CA LYS A 37 5.83 -22.93 -31.07
C LYS A 37 7.01 -22.53 -31.93
N LYS A 38 7.98 -21.80 -31.35
CA LYS A 38 9.42 -21.74 -31.73
C LYS A 38 10.15 -20.52 -31.13
N ILE A 39 10.04 -20.31 -29.82
CA ILE A 39 11.05 -19.52 -29.07
C ILE A 39 11.34 -20.26 -27.78
N GLY A 40 11.86 -21.47 -27.94
CA GLY A 40 12.31 -22.31 -26.83
C GLY A 40 13.81 -22.49 -26.95
N ARG A 41 14.58 -21.61 -26.30
CA ARG A 41 15.91 -21.84 -25.71
C ARG A 41 16.55 -20.49 -25.34
N VAL A 42 17.29 -20.53 -24.23
CA VAL A 42 18.17 -19.47 -23.69
C VAL A 42 17.49 -18.40 -22.82
N ILE A 43 16.92 -18.82 -21.70
CA ILE A 43 17.01 -18.03 -20.46
C ILE A 43 17.32 -19.01 -19.31
N SER A 44 18.54 -19.56 -19.30
CA SER A 44 19.15 -19.98 -18.04
C SER A 44 19.55 -18.71 -17.28
N ARG A 45 18.54 -17.98 -16.76
CA ARG A 45 18.80 -16.90 -15.80
C ARG A 45 18.97 -17.59 -14.47
N SER A 46 20.25 -17.72 -14.08
CA SER A 46 20.71 -17.71 -12.70
C SER A 46 19.57 -17.45 -11.72
N THR A 47 19.14 -18.50 -11.02
CA THR A 47 18.15 -18.45 -9.95
C THR A 47 18.77 -17.78 -8.73
N LYS A 48 19.28 -16.55 -8.88
CA LYS A 48 19.46 -15.64 -7.75
C LYS A 48 18.07 -15.46 -7.17
N ARG A 49 17.78 -16.16 -6.06
CA ARG A 49 16.59 -15.96 -5.24
C ARG A 49 16.44 -14.46 -5.05
N GLN A 50 15.54 -13.84 -5.80
CA GLN A 50 15.26 -12.43 -5.64
C GLN A 50 14.77 -12.30 -4.20
N LYS A 51 15.52 -11.58 -3.37
CA LYS A 51 15.07 -11.29 -2.01
C LYS A 51 13.71 -10.60 -2.16
N LYS A 52 12.71 -11.10 -1.43
CA LYS A 52 11.42 -10.41 -1.40
C LYS A 52 11.69 -8.97 -0.92
N PRO A 53 11.16 -7.94 -1.59
CA PRO A 53 11.31 -6.59 -1.12
C PRO A 53 10.73 -6.47 0.29
N GLY A 54 11.31 -5.59 1.11
CA GLY A 54 10.77 -5.27 2.42
C GLY A 54 9.43 -4.50 2.31
N ASN A 55 8.82 -4.25 3.46
CA ASN A 55 7.60 -3.46 3.54
C ASN A 55 7.97 -1.98 3.74
N LEU A 56 7.36 -1.08 2.96
CA LEU A 56 7.43 0.36 3.15
C LEU A 56 6.12 0.82 3.79
N ILE A 57 6.21 1.35 5.01
CA ILE A 57 5.06 1.86 5.76
C ILE A 57 5.11 3.39 5.68
N LEU A 58 4.05 4.00 5.16
CA LEU A 58 3.91 5.46 5.08
C LEU A 58 2.86 5.90 6.10
N ILE A 59 3.23 6.85 6.96
CA ILE A 59 2.35 7.38 8.00
C ILE A 59 2.35 8.89 7.86
N ARG A 60 1.16 9.48 7.77
CA ARG A 60 0.97 10.92 7.91
C ARG A 60 0.94 11.26 9.40
N SER A 61 1.55 12.38 9.80
CA SER A 61 1.45 12.87 11.17
C SER A 61 -0.01 13.10 11.59
N GLY A 62 -0.27 13.05 12.90
CA GLY A 62 -1.52 13.53 13.46
C GLY A 62 -1.71 15.04 13.25
N GLU A 63 -2.86 15.53 13.71
CA GLU A 63 -3.19 16.95 13.70
C GLU A 63 -2.16 17.81 14.47
N SER A 64 -1.69 18.88 13.84
CA SER A 64 -0.86 19.91 14.46
C SER A 64 -1.66 21.15 14.80
N GLU A 65 -1.14 22.01 15.67
CA GLU A 65 -1.78 23.28 16.04
C GLU A 65 -2.14 24.14 14.81
N PHE A 66 -1.32 24.08 13.76
CA PHE A 66 -1.57 24.82 12.53
C PHE A 66 -2.66 24.18 11.69
N ALA A 67 -2.72 22.85 11.65
CA ALA A 67 -3.81 22.13 10.98
C ALA A 67 -5.16 22.44 11.66
N ALA A 68 -5.18 22.43 13.00
CA ALA A 68 -6.37 22.78 13.80
C ALA A 68 -6.81 24.24 13.58
N ASN A 69 -5.85 25.16 13.43
CA ASN A 69 -6.11 26.58 13.20
C ASN A 69 -6.27 26.94 11.70
N PHE A 70 -6.44 25.97 10.80
CA PHE A 70 -6.56 26.18 9.35
C PHE A 70 -5.44 27.05 8.75
N THR A 71 -4.24 26.95 9.33
CA THR A 71 -3.09 27.77 8.98
C THR A 71 -2.13 26.97 8.10
N PHE A 72 -1.58 27.61 7.07
CA PHE A 72 -0.57 26.99 6.22
C PHE A 72 0.73 26.78 7.03
N ALA A 73 1.14 25.52 7.23
CA ALA A 73 2.36 25.18 7.97
C ALA A 73 3.65 25.43 7.18
N GLY A 74 3.68 25.06 5.90
CA GLY A 74 4.90 25.14 5.10
C GLY A 74 6.05 24.34 5.74
N TRP A 75 7.13 25.04 6.08
CA TRP A 75 8.33 24.48 6.73
C TRP A 75 8.40 24.82 8.23
N ALA A 76 7.34 25.42 8.78
CA ALA A 76 7.23 25.61 10.22
C ALA A 76 7.15 24.24 10.92
N ASP A 77 7.61 24.19 12.16
CA ASP A 77 7.60 23.00 13.02
C ASP A 77 6.52 23.15 14.11
N PRO A 78 5.22 23.05 13.76
CA PRO A 78 4.14 23.19 14.72
C PRO A 78 4.05 21.94 15.61
N THR A 79 3.69 22.15 16.87
CA THR A 79 3.46 21.04 17.79
C THR A 79 2.18 20.28 17.44
N LEU A 80 2.12 19.00 17.82
CA LEU A 80 0.90 18.20 17.69
C LEU A 80 -0.13 18.64 18.72
N THR A 81 -1.40 18.62 18.33
CA THR A 81 -2.50 18.76 19.29
C THR A 81 -2.62 17.49 20.13
N ASN A 82 -3.34 17.55 21.26
CA ASN A 82 -3.67 16.36 22.04
C ASN A 82 -4.39 15.31 21.19
N GLU A 83 -5.28 15.74 20.29
CA GLU A 83 -5.95 14.87 19.32
C GLU A 83 -4.95 14.26 18.33
N GLY A 84 -4.00 15.05 17.83
CA GLY A 84 -2.92 14.55 16.97
C GLY A 84 -2.06 13.47 17.64
N ILE A 85 -1.80 13.61 18.94
CA ILE A 85 -1.09 12.58 19.72
C ILE A 85 -1.92 11.30 19.80
N LEU A 86 -3.22 11.39 20.13
CA LEU A 86 -4.12 10.23 20.20
C LEU A 86 -4.26 9.50 18.85
N GLN A 87 -4.28 10.26 17.74
CA GLN A 87 -4.25 9.71 16.39
C GLN A 87 -2.98 8.88 16.13
N MET A 88 -1.82 9.40 16.55
CA MET A 88 -0.54 8.69 16.40
C MET A 88 -0.45 7.45 17.29
N GLU A 89 -0.96 7.51 18.53
CA GLU A 89 -1.06 6.33 19.39
C GLU A 89 -1.97 5.26 18.77
N HIS A 90 -3.11 5.68 18.20
CA HIS A 90 -4.02 4.77 17.52
C HIS A 90 -3.37 4.14 16.28
N ALA A 91 -2.66 4.92 15.47
CA ALA A 91 -1.89 4.40 14.34
C ALA A 91 -0.83 3.39 14.79
N GLY A 92 -0.11 3.67 15.88
CA GLY A 92 0.85 2.74 16.49
C GLY A 92 0.19 1.42 16.90
N ARG A 93 -0.98 1.48 17.55
CA ARG A 93 -1.77 0.28 17.90
C ARG A 93 -2.14 -0.53 16.65
N LEU A 94 -2.57 0.13 15.57
CA LEU A 94 -2.92 -0.56 14.31
C LEU A 94 -1.72 -1.28 13.69
N LEU A 95 -0.52 -0.70 13.75
CA LEU A 95 0.69 -1.34 13.24
C LEU A 95 1.04 -2.60 14.02
N LEU A 96 0.98 -2.53 15.35
CA LEU A 96 1.23 -3.69 16.22
C LEU A 96 0.21 -4.81 15.97
N VAL A 97 -1.09 -4.48 15.90
CA VAL A 97 -2.14 -5.46 15.58
C VAL A 97 -1.95 -6.06 14.19
N SER A 98 -1.43 -5.28 13.24
CA SER A 98 -1.12 -5.75 11.88
C SER A 98 0.15 -6.61 11.81
N GLY A 99 0.83 -6.84 12.95
CA GLY A 99 2.03 -7.67 13.04
C GLY A 99 3.32 -6.97 12.64
N PHE A 100 3.35 -5.64 12.65
CA PHE A 100 4.58 -4.86 12.52
C PHE A 100 5.18 -4.59 13.89
N GLU A 101 6.44 -4.96 14.07
CA GLU A 101 7.22 -4.71 15.29
C GLU A 101 8.04 -3.42 15.13
N PRO A 102 8.29 -2.67 16.23
CA PRO A 102 9.12 -1.46 16.23
C PRO A 102 10.61 -1.73 15.98
#